data_AF-A0A8H9AF68-F1
#
_entry.id   AF-A0A8H9AF68-F1
#
_cell.length_a   1.000
_cell.length_b   1.000
_cell.length_c   1.000
_cell.angle_alpha   90.00
_cell.angle_beta   90.00
_cell.angle_gamma   90.00
#
_symmetry.space_group_name_H-M   'P 1'
#
loop_
_entity.id
_entity.type
_entity.pdbx_description
1 polymer ?
#
loop_
_entity_poly.entity_id
_entity_poly.type
_entity_poly.pdbx_seq_one_letter_code
_entity_poly.pdbx_strand_id
1 'polypeptide(L)' 'INSIAVTDLLGIVPYELYNSHRDFLNLKEIKLEHPLPSIKLYISYNKSSLNNLVFSRFIDRLNESF' A
#
# COMPACT_ATOMS: atom_id res chain seq x y z
N ILE A 1 16.98 -8.71 9.58
CA ILE A 1 17.13 -9.74 8.53
C ILE A 1 15.82 -9.76 7.74
N ASN A 2 15.86 -9.63 6.41
CA ASN A 2 14.65 -9.76 5.59
C ASN A 2 14.35 -11.25 5.42
N SER A 3 13.38 -11.76 6.18
CA SER A 3 13.09 -13.20 6.23
C SER A 3 12.65 -13.75 4.86
N ILE A 4 11.89 -12.99 4.06
CA ILE A 4 11.40 -13.47 2.76
C ILE A 4 12.53 -13.62 1.75
N ALA A 5 13.50 -12.70 1.75
CA ALA A 5 14.61 -12.73 0.79
C ALA A 5 15.66 -13.84 1.08
N VAL A 6 15.67 -14.39 2.29
CA VAL A 6 16.72 -15.33 2.75
C VAL A 6 16.16 -16.70 3.18
N THR A 7 14.87 -16.94 2.96
CA THR A 7 14.19 -18.22 3.25
C THR A 7 13.28 -18.60 2.09
N ASP A 8 12.75 -19.82 2.11
CA ASP A 8 11.79 -20.31 1.10
C ASP A 8 10.34 -19.93 1.43
N LEU A 9 10.14 -18.81 2.15
CA LEU A 9 8.80 -18.35 2.53
C LEU A 9 8.07 -17.71 1.36
N LEU A 10 6.80 -18.05 1.23
CA LEU A 10 5.84 -17.34 0.37
C LEU A 10 5.03 -16.36 1.22
N GLY A 11 4.70 -15.22 0.64
CA GLY A 11 3.94 -14.17 1.32
C GLY A 11 2.99 -13.45 0.37
N ILE A 12 1.88 -12.99 0.94
CA ILE A 12 0.96 -12.06 0.27
C ILE A 12 1.33 -10.66 0.74
N VAL A 13 1.55 -9.75 -0.20
CA VAL A 13 1.89 -8.35 0.07
C VAL A 13 1.06 -7.42 -0.81
N PRO A 14 0.80 -6.17 -0.38
CA PRO A 14 0.24 -5.14 -1.26
C PRO A 14 1.11 -4.97 -2.52
N TYR A 15 0.47 -4.77 -3.66
CA TYR A 15 1.15 -4.71 -4.95
C TYR A 15 2.16 -3.55 -5.01
N GLU A 16 1.82 -2.41 -4.41
CA GLU A 16 2.66 -1.22 -4.33
C GLU A 16 3.94 -1.50 -3.54
N LEU A 17 3.83 -2.31 -2.47
CA LEU A 17 4.98 -2.73 -1.66
C LEU A 17 5.87 -3.69 -2.43
N TYR A 18 5.28 -4.66 -3.16
CA TYR A 18 6.02 -5.53 -4.06
C TYR A 18 6.77 -4.72 -5.12
N ASN A 19 6.08 -3.81 -5.82
CA ASN A 19 6.66 -3.04 -6.92
C ASN A 19 7.81 -2.13 -6.48
N SER A 20 7.76 -1.57 -5.27
CA SER A 20 8.83 -0.72 -4.72
C SER A 20 10.07 -1.50 -4.26
N HIS A 21 9.93 -2.79 -3.90
CA HIS A 21 11.02 -3.57 -3.30
C HIS A 21 11.47 -4.77 -4.14
N ARG A 22 10.74 -5.14 -5.20
CA ARG A 22 10.99 -6.35 -6.01
C ARG A 22 12.41 -6.46 -6.51
N ASP A 23 12.99 -5.36 -7.00
CA ASP A 23 14.32 -5.39 -7.61
C ASP A 23 15.42 -5.44 -6.54
N PHE A 24 15.23 -4.70 -5.43
CA PHE A 24 16.17 -4.68 -4.31
C PHE A 24 16.21 -6.01 -3.55
N LEU A 25 15.05 -6.66 -3.40
CA LEU A 25 14.89 -7.92 -2.66
C LEU A 25 14.87 -9.16 -3.57
N ASN A 26 14.99 -8.96 -4.89
CA ASN A 26 14.89 -10.02 -5.90
C ASN A 26 13.60 -10.88 -5.78
N LEU A 27 12.46 -10.23 -5.52
CA LEU A 27 11.17 -10.89 -5.33
C LEU A 27 10.57 -11.33 -6.67
N LYS A 28 9.96 -12.51 -6.68
CA LYS A 28 9.21 -13.03 -7.82
C LYS A 28 7.73 -13.05 -7.52
N GLU A 29 6.93 -12.59 -8.46
CA GLU A 29 5.48 -12.70 -8.40
C GLU A 29 5.04 -14.13 -8.77
N ILE A 30 4.09 -14.66 -8.01
CA ILE A 30 3.44 -15.94 -8.32
C ILE A 30 2.06 -15.62 -8.91
N LYS A 31 1.84 -16.06 -10.15
CA LYS A 31 0.53 -15.94 -10.81
C LYS A 31 -0.45 -16.91 -10.17
N LEU A 32 -1.52 -16.36 -9.61
CA LEU A 32 -2.63 -17.13 -9.06
C LEU A 32 -3.68 -17.38 -10.14
N GLU A 33 -4.33 -18.54 -10.10
CA GLU A 33 -5.45 -18.86 -11.01
C GLU A 33 -6.66 -17.96 -10.77
N HIS A 34 -6.84 -17.54 -9.52
CA HIS A 34 -7.91 -16.64 -9.09
C HIS A 34 -7.29 -15.41 -8.42
N PRO A 35 -7.77 -14.19 -8.72
CA PRO A 35 -7.24 -12.99 -8.09
C PRO A 35 -7.57 -12.96 -6.60
N LEU A 36 -6.65 -12.40 -5.81
CA LEU A 36 -6.93 -12.08 -4.41
C LEU A 36 -8.00 -10.98 -4.33
N PRO A 37 -8.80 -10.95 -3.27
CA PRO A 37 -9.79 -9.88 -3.07
C PRO A 37 -9.08 -8.53 -2.96
N SER A 38 -9.61 -7.52 -3.65
CA SER A 38 -9.09 -6.15 -3.54
C SER A 38 -9.36 -5.57 -2.16
N ILE A 39 -8.35 -4.89 -1.59
CA ILE A 39 -8.45 -4.23 -0.30
C ILE A 39 -8.65 -2.73 -0.55
N LYS A 40 -9.71 -2.15 0.03
CA LYS A 40 -9.91 -0.70 0.02
C LYS A 40 -9.25 -0.09 1.25
N LEU A 41 -8.30 0.81 1.02
CA LEU A 41 -7.70 1.62 2.07
C LEU A 41 -8.54 2.88 2.28
N TYR A 42 -8.75 3.26 3.54
CA TYR A 42 -9.52 4.43 3.91
C TYR A 42 -8.67 5.34 4.79
N ILE A 43 -8.69 6.63 4.51
CA ILE A 43 -8.15 7.65 5.40
C ILE A 43 -9.27 8.06 6.35
N SER A 44 -9.03 7.92 7.66
CA SER A 44 -9.98 8.32 8.68
C SER A 44 -9.49 9.58 9.38
N TYR A 45 -10.40 10.56 9.52
CA TYR A 45 -10.13 11.80 10.22
C TYR A 45 -11.40 12.33 10.88
N ASN A 46 -11.23 13.15 11.91
CA ASN A 46 -12.37 13.77 12.59
C ASN A 46 -13.03 14.81 11.66
N LYS A 47 -14.36 14.83 11.64
CA LYS A 47 -15.13 15.86 10.92
C LYS A 47 -14.71 17.29 11.33
N SER A 48 -14.39 17.52 12.59
CA SER A 48 -13.94 18.83 13.08
C SER A 48 -12.58 19.25 12.50
N SER A 49 -11.73 18.30 12.09
CA SER A 49 -10.44 18.59 11.46
C SER A 49 -10.59 19.29 10.11
N LEU A 50 -11.72 19.09 9.40
CA LEU A 50 -11.99 19.79 8.14
C LEU A 50 -12.23 21.30 8.31
N ASN A 51 -12.56 21.76 9.52
CA ASN A 51 -12.67 23.20 9.80
C ASN A 51 -11.29 23.89 9.82
N ASN A 52 -10.21 23.13 9.91
CA ASN A 52 -8.86 23.66 9.77
C ASN A 52 -8.49 23.73 8.28
N LEU A 53 -8.31 24.96 7.76
CA LEU A 53 -8.02 25.21 6.36
C LEU A 53 -6.74 24.50 5.86
N VAL A 54 -5.71 24.40 6.70
CA VAL A 54 -4.45 23.72 6.35
C VAL A 54 -4.68 22.22 6.20
N PHE A 55 -5.44 21.63 7.13
CA PHE A 55 -5.81 20.22 7.08
C PHE A 55 -6.71 19.90 5.88
N SER A 56 -7.74 20.71 5.62
CA SER A 56 -8.61 20.52 4.45
C SER A 56 -7.81 20.51 3.15
N ARG A 57 -6.94 21.51 2.95
CA ARG A 57 -6.07 21.57 1.77
C ARG A 57 -5.11 20.39 1.66
N PHE A 58 -4.69 19.81 2.78
CA PHE A 58 -3.89 18.61 2.78
C PHE A 58 -4.68 17.39 2.28
N ILE A 59 -5.91 17.20 2.77
CA ILE A 59 -6.80 16.12 2.30
C ILE A 59 -7.14 16.29 0.81
N ASP A 60 -7.41 17.52 0.35
CA ASP A 60 -7.71 17.79 -1.06
C ASP A 60 -6.54 17.38 -1.97
N ARG A 61 -5.31 17.78 -1.62
CA ARG A 61 -4.11 17.38 -2.36
C ARG A 61 -3.87 15.87 -2.34
N LEU A 62 -4.14 15.21 -1.22
CA LEU A 62 -4.03 13.75 -1.15
C LEU A 62 -5.01 13.09 -2.12
N ASN A 63 -6.27 13.54 -2.17
CA ASN A 63 -7.27 12.99 -3.08
C ASN A 63 -6.95 13.24 -4.56
N GLU A 64 -6.19 14.27 -4.90
CA GLU A 64 -5.69 14.52 -6.26
C GLU A 64 -4.48 13.65 -6.62
N SER A 65 -3.77 13.10 -5.63
CA SER A 65 -2.53 12.34 -5.82
C SER A 65 -2.77 10.83 -6.02
N PHE A 66 -4.00 10.36 -5.84
CA PHE A 66 -4.44 8.97 -6.01
C PHE A 66 -5.55 8.88 -7.06
#